data_AF-A0A9K3DD05-F1
#
_entry.id   AF-A0A9K3DD05-F1
#
_cell.length_a   1.000
_cell.length_b   1.000
_cell.length_c   1.000
_cell.angle_alpha   90.00
_cell.angle_beta   90.00
_cell.angle_gamma   90.00
#
_symmetry.space_group_name_H-M   'P 1'
#
loop_
_entity.id
_entity.type
_entity.pdbx_description
1 polymer ?
#
loop_
_entity_poly.entity_id
_entity_poly.type
_entity_poly.pdbx_seq_one_letter_code
_entity_poly.pdbx_strand_id
1 'polypeptide(L)'
;ASDVNVDIVGAMRDRLRHSIKLKELPPEANRRDHVQRAVVKEIVELLEPKTKPHTLVRQKPNVVMFVGLQGAGKTTTVAKYAAWHRKRGWRVGIICADTFRAGAFDQLKQNAIKAKVPYFG
;
A
#
# COMPACT_ATOMS: atom_id res chain seq x y z
N ALA A 1 11.02 -6.03 -17.23
CA ALA A 1 11.34 -5.06 -16.16
C ALA A 1 10.05 -4.70 -15.44
N SER A 2 10.10 -4.40 -14.14
CA SER A 2 8.88 -4.26 -13.29
C SER A 2 8.58 -2.80 -12.88
N ASP A 3 9.06 -1.82 -13.66
CA ASP A 3 8.82 -0.37 -13.45
C ASP A 3 9.15 0.16 -12.03
N VAL A 4 10.22 -0.37 -11.43
CA VAL A 4 10.79 0.15 -10.18
C VAL A 4 11.91 1.12 -10.51
N ASN A 5 12.05 2.19 -9.71
CA ASN A 5 13.10 3.18 -9.89
C ASN A 5 14.49 2.51 -9.98
N VAL A 6 15.19 2.79 -11.09
CA VAL A 6 16.50 2.20 -11.42
C VAL A 6 17.57 2.50 -10.39
N ASP A 7 17.52 3.66 -9.73
CA ASP A 7 18.49 4.04 -8.70
C ASP A 7 18.35 3.18 -7.45
N ILE A 8 17.10 2.89 -7.05
CA ILE A 8 16.80 2.01 -5.91
C ILE A 8 17.28 0.59 -6.21
N VAL A 9 17.03 0.10 -7.42
CA VAL A 9 17.47 -1.23 -7.87
C VAL A 9 19.00 -1.31 -7.93
N GLY A 10 19.65 -0.27 -8.45
CA GLY A 10 21.11 -0.16 -8.48
C GLY A 10 21.72 -0.24 -7.09
N ALA A 11 21.24 0.58 -6.17
CA ALA A 11 21.70 0.60 -4.78
C ALA A 11 21.47 -0.76 -4.08
N MET A 12 20.33 -1.40 -4.30
CA MET A 12 20.02 -2.72 -3.76
C MET A 12 20.97 -3.79 -4.29
N ARG A 13 21.24 -3.80 -5.60
CA ARG A 13 22.17 -4.73 -6.24
C ARG A 13 23.58 -4.58 -5.65
N ASP A 14 24.03 -3.36 -5.44
CA ASP A 14 25.36 -3.11 -4.93
C ASP A 14 25.47 -3.54 -3.45
N ARG A 15 24.45 -3.30 -2.61
CA ARG A 15 24.41 -3.87 -1.25
C ARG A 15 24.45 -5.39 -1.24
N LEU A 16 23.65 -6.05 -2.07
CA LEU A 16 23.64 -7.52 -2.19
C LEU A 16 25.00 -8.10 -2.60
N ARG A 17 25.72 -7.44 -3.51
CA ARG A 17 27.06 -7.87 -3.92
C ARG A 17 28.08 -7.82 -2.78
N HIS A 18 27.93 -6.85 -1.86
CA HIS A 18 28.80 -6.74 -0.69
C HIS A 18 28.38 -7.68 0.45
N SER A 19 27.08 -7.92 0.62
CA SER A 19 26.55 -8.73 1.73
C SER A 19 26.61 -10.24 1.47
N ILE A 20 26.51 -10.68 0.22
CA ILE A 20 26.53 -12.12 -0.13
C ILE A 20 27.96 -12.58 -0.37
N LYS A 21 28.55 -13.25 0.63
CA LYS A 21 29.87 -13.89 0.52
C LYS A 21 29.74 -15.38 0.24
N LEU A 22 29.50 -15.72 -1.02
CA LEU A 22 29.29 -17.11 -1.44
C LEU A 22 30.47 -18.06 -1.15
N LYS A 23 31.68 -17.54 -1.00
CA LYS A 23 32.90 -18.32 -0.71
C LYS A 23 32.99 -18.78 0.75
N GLU A 24 32.24 -18.15 1.65
CA GLU A 24 32.23 -18.48 3.09
C GLU A 24 31.09 -19.46 3.45
N LEU A 25 30.32 -19.92 2.46
CA LEU A 25 29.22 -20.85 2.68
C LEU A 25 29.74 -22.29 2.82
N PRO A 26 29.16 -23.09 3.73
CA PRO A 26 29.45 -24.52 3.84
C PRO A 26 29.25 -25.23 2.49
N PRO A 27 30.05 -26.25 2.16
CA PRO A 27 29.93 -27.00 0.90
C PRO A 27 28.53 -27.58 0.67
N GLU A 28 27.87 -28.01 1.74
CA GLU A 28 26.52 -28.56 1.79
C GLU A 28 25.41 -27.48 1.69
N ALA A 29 25.74 -26.19 1.76
CA ALA A 29 24.75 -25.13 1.74
C ALA A 29 24.18 -24.89 0.33
N ASN A 30 22.85 -24.84 0.23
CA ASN A 30 22.17 -24.50 -1.02
C ASN A 30 22.36 -23.01 -1.35
N ARG A 31 23.29 -22.72 -2.25
CA ARG A 31 23.65 -21.35 -2.66
C ARG A 31 22.46 -20.57 -3.22
N ARG A 32 21.54 -21.23 -3.95
CA ARG A 32 20.36 -20.59 -4.53
C ARG A 32 19.43 -20.07 -3.45
N ASP A 33 19.17 -20.89 -2.43
CA ASP A 33 18.32 -20.52 -1.31
C ASP A 33 18.95 -19.38 -0.49
N HIS A 34 20.26 -19.44 -0.26
CA HIS A 34 20.97 -18.36 0.44
C HIS A 34 20.84 -17.01 -0.29
N VAL A 35 21.05 -16.99 -1.61
CA VAL A 35 20.88 -15.77 -2.43
C VAL A 35 19.42 -15.30 -2.39
N GLN A 36 18.46 -16.21 -2.51
CA GLN A 36 17.04 -15.84 -2.48
C GLN A 36 16.65 -15.22 -1.13
N ARG A 37 17.10 -15.79 -0.02
CA ARG A 37 16.87 -15.23 1.32
C ARG A 37 17.49 -13.85 1.48
N ALA A 38 18.72 -13.65 0.99
CA ALA A 38 19.39 -12.35 1.02
C ALA A 38 18.61 -11.29 0.21
N VAL A 39 18.12 -11.65 -0.98
CA VAL A 39 17.29 -10.76 -1.80
C VAL A 39 15.98 -10.41 -1.08
N VAL A 40 15.28 -11.40 -0.52
CA VAL A 40 14.03 -11.16 0.22
C VAL A 40 14.28 -10.24 1.41
N LYS A 41 15.37 -10.45 2.15
CA LYS A 41 15.76 -9.59 3.28
C LYS A 41 15.92 -8.14 2.86
N GLU A 42 16.66 -7.87 1.79
CA GLU A 42 16.85 -6.50 1.29
C GLU A 42 15.54 -5.87 0.80
N ILE A 43 14.63 -6.63 0.18
CA ILE A 43 13.31 -6.13 -0.21
C ILE A 43 12.50 -5.76 1.04
N VAL A 44 12.53 -6.60 2.09
CA VAL A 44 11.83 -6.33 3.35
C VAL A 44 12.36 -5.05 4.00
N GLU A 45 13.67 -4.89 4.09
CA GLU A 45 14.31 -3.69 4.65
C GLU A 45 13.97 -2.43 3.84
N LEU A 46 13.89 -2.53 2.51
CA LEU A 46 13.47 -1.43 1.64
C LEU A 46 12.00 -1.02 1.84
N LEU A 47 11.13 -1.99 2.10
CA LEU A 47 9.69 -1.77 2.31
C LEU A 47 9.35 -1.45 3.77
N GLU A 48 10.32 -1.52 4.69
CA GLU A 48 10.07 -1.33 6.10
C GLU A 48 9.66 0.13 6.39
N PRO A 49 8.46 0.36 6.93
CA PRO A 49 7.97 1.70 7.18
C PRO A 49 8.76 2.35 8.31
N LYS A 50 9.35 3.53 8.04
CA LYS A 50 10.10 4.32 9.03
C LYS A 50 9.22 4.96 10.10
N THR A 51 7.90 4.93 9.91
CA THR A 51 6.93 5.57 10.80
C THR A 51 5.77 4.63 11.09
N LYS A 52 5.18 4.78 12.28
CA LYS A 52 4.01 3.98 12.66
C LYS A 52 2.79 4.39 11.82
N PRO A 53 1.97 3.44 11.38
CA PRO A 53 0.72 3.74 10.70
C PRO A 53 -0.20 4.60 11.56
N HIS A 54 -0.91 5.54 10.93
CA HIS A 54 -1.96 6.29 11.61
C HIS A 54 -3.08 5.35 12.07
N THR A 55 -3.54 5.53 13.31
CA THR A 55 -4.60 4.72 13.92
C THR A 55 -5.80 5.61 14.25
N LEU A 56 -6.99 5.16 13.87
CA LEU A 56 -8.23 5.87 14.18
C LEU A 56 -8.54 5.83 15.67
N VAL A 57 -9.04 6.93 16.22
CA VAL A 57 -9.40 7.06 17.63
C VAL A 57 -10.89 6.79 17.82
N ARG A 58 -11.25 5.87 18.73
CA ARG A 58 -12.66 5.57 19.05
C ARG A 58 -13.33 6.76 19.73
N GLN A 59 -14.65 6.85 19.59
CA GLN A 59 -15.50 7.90 20.21
C GLN A 59 -15.19 9.34 19.80
N LYS A 60 -14.28 9.54 18.85
CA LYS A 60 -14.00 10.85 18.22
C LYS A 60 -14.27 10.77 16.71
N PRO A 61 -14.69 11.88 16.08
CA PRO A 61 -14.72 11.95 14.62
C PRO A 61 -13.31 11.76 14.06
N ASN A 62 -13.16 10.90 13.05
CA ASN A 62 -11.91 10.74 12.31
C ASN A 62 -12.17 11.13 10.86
N VAL A 63 -11.36 12.04 10.33
CA VAL A 63 -11.46 12.52 8.94
C VAL A 63 -10.22 12.06 8.18
N VAL A 64 -10.44 11.33 7.08
CA VAL A 64 -9.36 10.80 6.23
C VAL A 64 -9.58 11.26 4.80
N MET A 65 -8.61 11.97 4.23
CA MET A 65 -8.62 12.43 2.85
C MET A 65 -7.72 11.54 1.99
N PHE A 66 -8.22 11.11 0.83
CA PHE A 66 -7.47 10.30 -0.13
C PHE A 66 -6.90 11.21 -1.22
N VAL A 67 -5.58 11.31 -1.27
CA VAL A 67 -4.83 12.14 -2.23
C VAL A 67 -3.93 11.27 -3.11
N GLY A 68 -3.52 11.78 -4.27
CA GLY A 68 -2.68 11.07 -5.23
C GLY A 68 -2.99 11.43 -6.69
N LEU A 69 -2.21 10.89 -7.61
CA LEU A 69 -2.31 11.17 -9.05
C LEU A 69 -3.66 10.72 -9.66
N GLN A 70 -4.00 11.28 -10.81
CA GLN A 70 -5.16 10.82 -11.60
C GLN A 70 -4.94 9.35 -11.99
N GLY A 71 -5.99 8.53 -11.87
CA GLY A 71 -5.89 7.09 -12.17
C GLY A 71 -5.30 6.21 -11.05
N ALA A 72 -4.78 6.78 -9.96
CA ALA A 72 -4.19 6.02 -8.85
C ALA A 72 -5.20 5.18 -8.01
N GLY A 73 -6.47 5.11 -8.42
CA GLY A 73 -7.49 4.29 -7.76
C GLY A 73 -8.12 4.89 -6.51
N LYS A 74 -7.97 6.20 -6.25
CA LYS A 74 -8.48 6.89 -5.03
C LYS A 74 -9.94 6.56 -4.72
N THR A 75 -10.86 6.77 -5.67
CA THR A 75 -12.30 6.54 -5.48
C THR A 75 -12.63 5.10 -5.11
N THR A 76 -11.93 4.14 -5.72
CA THR A 76 -12.08 2.71 -5.40
C THR A 76 -11.52 2.39 -4.02
N THR A 77 -10.37 2.98 -3.66
CA THR A 77 -9.73 2.77 -2.36
C THR A 77 -10.56 3.37 -1.22
N VAL A 78 -11.19 4.53 -1.41
CA VAL A 78 -12.12 5.14 -0.43
C VAL A 78 -13.22 4.14 -0.06
N ALA A 79 -13.89 3.54 -1.04
CA ALA A 79 -14.96 2.58 -0.79
C ALA A 79 -14.47 1.29 -0.10
N LYS A 80 -13.30 0.78 -0.51
CA LYS A 80 -12.67 -0.39 0.14
C LYS A 80 -12.32 -0.11 1.60
N TYR A 81 -11.70 1.05 1.86
CA TYR A 81 -11.31 1.49 3.20
C TYR A 81 -12.55 1.66 4.09
N ALA A 82 -13.60 2.30 3.56
CA ALA A 82 -14.85 2.47 4.27
C ALA A 82 -15.52 1.12 4.60
N ALA A 83 -15.57 0.19 3.64
CA ALA A 83 -16.12 -1.15 3.86
C ALA A 83 -15.31 -1.93 4.92
N TRP A 84 -13.98 -1.80 4.91
CA TRP A 84 -13.07 -2.48 5.85
C TRP A 84 -13.30 -2.03 7.30
N HIS A 85 -13.48 -0.73 7.51
CA HIS A 85 -13.77 -0.16 8.83
C HIS A 85 -15.20 -0.43 9.28
N ARG A 86 -16.18 -0.31 8.39
CA ARG A 86 -17.57 -0.65 8.72
C ARG A 86 -17.70 -2.10 9.18
N LYS A 87 -17.01 -3.05 8.52
CA LYS A 87 -16.95 -4.47 8.97
C LYS A 87 -16.37 -4.65 10.38
N ARG A 88 -15.62 -3.68 10.89
CA ARG A 88 -15.03 -3.65 12.25
C ARG A 88 -15.84 -2.80 13.25
N GLY A 89 -17.10 -2.52 12.93
CA GLY A 89 -18.03 -1.81 13.80
C GLY A 89 -17.79 -0.30 13.88
N TRP A 90 -17.11 0.29 12.90
CA TRP A 90 -17.03 1.75 12.81
C TRP A 90 -18.28 2.31 12.12
N ARG A 91 -18.75 3.46 12.59
CA ARG A 91 -19.71 4.29 11.85
C ARG A 91 -18.94 5.07 10.81
N VAL A 92 -19.16 4.75 9.54
CA VAL A 92 -18.42 5.32 8.42
C VAL A 92 -19.37 6.01 7.45
N GLY A 93 -18.97 7.14 6.91
CA GLY A 93 -19.56 7.77 5.73
C GLY A 93 -18.45 8.12 4.74
N ILE A 94 -18.81 8.26 3.46
CA ILE A 94 -17.88 8.71 2.42
C ILE A 94 -18.38 10.01 1.77
N ILE A 95 -17.46 10.88 1.39
CA ILE A 95 -17.77 12.17 0.77
C ILE A 95 -17.06 12.23 -0.59
N CYS A 96 -17.80 12.60 -1.64
CA CYS A 96 -17.21 12.92 -2.93
C CYS A 96 -16.75 14.37 -2.95
N ALA A 97 -15.44 14.57 -3.07
CA ALA A 97 -14.83 15.90 -3.23
C ALA A 97 -14.20 16.08 -4.63
N ASP A 98 -14.45 15.14 -5.56
CA ASP A 98 -13.97 15.20 -6.95
C ASP A 98 -15.05 15.83 -7.83
N THR A 99 -14.93 17.14 -8.06
CA THR A 99 -15.87 17.95 -8.86
C THR A 99 -15.43 18.12 -10.31
N PHE A 100 -14.21 17.73 -10.66
CA PHE A 100 -13.64 17.97 -12.00
C PHE A 100 -13.88 16.79 -12.93
N ARG A 101 -13.80 15.56 -12.43
CA ARG A 101 -13.95 14.37 -13.28
C ARG A 101 -15.42 14.02 -13.45
N ALA A 102 -15.89 14.05 -14.70
CA ALA A 102 -17.25 13.63 -15.05
C ALA A 102 -17.55 12.21 -14.54
N GLY A 103 -18.71 12.04 -13.90
CA GLY A 103 -19.15 10.76 -13.33
C GLY A 103 -18.38 10.30 -12.08
N ALA A 104 -17.53 11.15 -11.48
CA ALA A 104 -16.83 10.79 -10.25
C ALA A 104 -17.79 10.51 -9.09
N PHE A 105 -18.82 11.34 -8.94
CA PHE A 105 -19.87 11.14 -7.94
C PHE A 105 -20.64 9.86 -8.19
N ASP A 106 -21.09 9.60 -9.42
CA ASP A 106 -21.82 8.38 -9.76
C ASP A 106 -20.99 7.11 -9.49
N GLN A 107 -19.70 7.14 -9.83
CA GLN A 107 -18.79 6.03 -9.53
C GLN A 107 -18.66 5.81 -8.01
N LEU A 108 -18.50 6.89 -7.24
CA LEU A 108 -18.41 6.82 -5.78
C LEU A 108 -19.71 6.28 -5.18
N LYS A 109 -20.87 6.77 -5.64
CA LYS A 109 -22.21 6.33 -5.25
C LYS A 109 -22.42 4.84 -5.50
N GLN A 110 -22.12 4.34 -6.70
CA GLN A 110 -22.24 2.92 -7.02
C GLN A 110 -21.37 2.05 -6.10
N ASN A 111 -20.13 2.49 -5.84
CA ASN A 111 -19.23 1.80 -4.92
C ASN A 111 -19.74 1.83 -3.48
N ALA A 112 -20.30 2.97 -3.03
CA ALA A 112 -20.88 3.14 -1.70
C ALA A 112 -22.06 2.20 -1.46
N ILE A 113 -22.95 2.08 -2.44
CA ILE A 113 -24.13 1.21 -2.40
C ILE A 113 -23.68 -0.25 -2.28
N LYS A 114 -22.74 -0.71 -3.13
CA LYS A 114 -22.15 -2.06 -3.04
C LYS A 114 -21.48 -2.27 -1.68
N ALA A 115 -20.78 -1.24 -1.21
CA ALA A 115 -20.15 -1.23 0.08
C ALA A 115 -21.12 -1.01 1.24
N LYS A 116 -22.44 -0.85 1.04
CA LYS A 116 -23.47 -0.42 2.02
C LYS A 116 -22.95 0.59 3.05
N VAL A 117 -22.37 1.68 2.57
CA VAL A 117 -21.86 2.81 3.36
C VAL A 117 -22.60 4.09 2.92
N PRO A 118 -23.08 4.94 3.84
CA PRO A 118 -23.63 6.25 3.53
C PRO A 118 -22.65 7.10 2.72
N TYR A 119 -23.16 7.81 1.71
CA TYR A 119 -22.38 8.67 0.84
C TYR A 119 -22.99 10.08 0.78
N PHE A 120 -22.15 11.07 0.49
CA PHE A 120 -22.52 12.46 0.30
C PHE A 120 -21.64 13.08 -0.80
N GLY A 121 -22.13 14.12 -1.47
CA GLY A 121 -21.41 14.90 -2.47
C GLY A 121 -22.19 15.08 -3.76
#